data_AF-G7YUA4-F1
#
_entry.id   AF-G7YUA4-F1
#
_cell.length_a   1.000
_cell.length_b   1.000
_cell.length_c   1.000
_cell.angle_alpha   90.00
_cell.angle_beta   90.00
_cell.angle_gamma   90.00
#
_symmetry.space_group_name_H-M   'P 1'
#
loop_
_entity.id
_entity.type
_entity.pdbx_description
1 polymer ?
#
loop_
_entity_poly.entity_id
_entity_poly.type
_entity_poly.pdbx_seq_one_letter_code
_entity_poly.pdbx_strand_id
1 'polypeptide(L)'
;MSDKLVAGDIVSVADGNQKFLIPCDLLLVRGTCVIDESMLTGESVPVSKEPCEALRPDEQFTFDEGHKSQVLFGGTKVVQFNPPLKSSNQLKAPDNGCICFVLRTGLSTSQGRLLKTIMYSVKTVTANNLETFLFIAFLLIFAIVASVYVWVEGSVDPRRNRYKLFLECTLILTSVIPQELPIELSLAVNSSLVALSKLMVYCTEPFRIPFAGKVDVCAFDKTGTLTEDTVVVEGISGLNDQPANKLVPVQRCPLSSVQVLASCHSLVHTPSGLVGDPMEKAMLSSTGWSLNNDDTVSGRTVPRSPPLRICHR
;
A
#
# COMPACT_ATOMS: atom_id res chain seq x y z
N MET A 1 -0.36 24.70 1.86
CA MET A 1 -1.68 25.31 2.16
C MET A 1 -2.68 24.29 2.71
N SER A 2 -2.51 22.99 2.43
CA SER A 2 -3.36 21.92 2.94
C SER A 2 -3.44 21.83 4.47
N ASP A 3 -2.39 22.22 5.20
CA ASP A 3 -2.32 22.12 6.67
C ASP A 3 -3.26 23.08 7.42
N LYS A 4 -3.89 24.04 6.71
CA LYS A 4 -4.86 24.97 7.29
C LYS A 4 -6.32 24.50 7.15
N LEU A 5 -6.56 23.40 6.44
CA LEU A 5 -7.90 22.87 6.24
C LEU A 5 -8.48 22.35 7.54
N VAL A 6 -9.71 22.75 7.84
CA VAL A 6 -10.48 22.26 8.98
C VAL A 6 -11.79 21.65 8.51
N ALA A 7 -12.35 20.74 9.32
CA ALA A 7 -13.68 20.20 9.07
C ALA A 7 -14.70 21.35 9.03
N GLY A 8 -15.55 21.37 8.00
CA GLY A 8 -16.47 22.48 7.75
C GLY A 8 -16.08 23.41 6.60
N ASP A 9 -14.83 23.37 6.13
CA ASP A 9 -14.39 24.22 5.02
C ASP A 9 -14.99 23.75 3.68
N ILE A 10 -15.19 24.70 2.77
CA ILE A 10 -15.55 24.44 1.37
C ILE A 10 -14.29 24.63 0.53
N VAL A 11 -13.92 23.59 -0.22
CA VAL A 11 -12.74 23.58 -1.07
C VAL A 11 -13.12 23.31 -2.51
N SER A 12 -12.33 23.86 -3.43
CA SER A 12 -12.41 23.49 -4.84
C SER A 12 -11.32 22.48 -5.14
N VAL A 13 -11.69 21.37 -5.77
CA VAL A 13 -10.75 20.42 -6.35
C VAL A 13 -10.66 20.71 -7.84
N ALA A 14 -9.63 21.45 -8.21
CA ALA A 14 -9.27 21.77 -9.59
C ALA A 14 -7.77 21.60 -9.76
N ASP A 15 -7.32 20.48 -10.32
CA ASP A 15 -6.00 20.43 -10.95
C ASP A 15 -5.91 19.25 -11.91
N GLY A 16 -5.39 19.52 -13.11
CA GLY A 16 -5.11 18.55 -14.17
C GLY A 16 -3.68 17.99 -14.11
N ASN A 17 -2.90 18.32 -13.07
CA ASN A 17 -1.60 17.72 -12.84
C ASN A 17 -1.75 16.33 -12.20
N GLN A 18 -1.17 15.31 -12.86
CA GLN A 18 -1.17 13.88 -12.51
C GLN A 18 -0.75 13.51 -11.08
N LYS A 19 -0.39 14.46 -10.22
CA LYS A 19 0.14 14.21 -8.86
C LYS A 19 -0.70 14.83 -7.75
N PHE A 20 -1.87 15.39 -8.05
CA PHE A 20 -2.72 15.92 -6.99
C PHE A 20 -3.42 14.79 -6.23
N LEU A 21 -2.93 14.54 -5.02
CA LEU A 21 -3.56 13.66 -4.04
C LEU A 21 -4.56 14.47 -3.23
N ILE A 22 -5.72 13.89 -2.95
CA ILE A 22 -6.72 14.53 -2.11
C ILE A 22 -6.16 14.64 -0.68
N PRO A 23 -6.09 15.84 -0.08
CA PRO A 23 -5.37 16.04 1.18
C PRO A 23 -6.11 15.51 2.42
N CYS A 24 -7.43 15.35 2.34
CA CYS A 24 -8.28 15.00 3.47
C CYS A 24 -9.58 14.34 2.98
N ASP A 25 -10.42 13.84 3.88
CA ASP A 25 -11.69 13.24 3.44
C ASP A 25 -12.67 14.36 3.11
N LEU A 26 -13.18 14.35 1.88
CA LEU A 26 -14.07 15.37 1.34
C LEU A 26 -15.40 14.75 0.91
N LEU A 27 -16.47 15.53 1.04
CA LEU A 27 -17.77 15.25 0.44
C LEU A 27 -17.88 16.01 -0.88
N LEU A 28 -18.14 15.31 -1.98
CA LEU A 28 -18.39 15.93 -3.28
C LEU A 28 -19.79 16.57 -3.27
N VAL A 29 -19.82 17.90 -3.29
CA VAL A 29 -21.07 18.66 -3.31
C VAL A 29 -21.50 18.89 -4.75
N ARG A 30 -20.57 19.32 -5.62
CA ARG A 30 -20.86 19.63 -7.03
C ARG A 30 -19.76 19.18 -7.98
N GLY A 31 -20.19 18.83 -9.20
CA GLY A 31 -19.32 18.27 -10.23
C GLY A 31 -19.22 16.76 -10.10
N THR A 32 -18.67 16.09 -11.11
CA THR A 32 -18.35 14.66 -11.04
C THR A 32 -16.85 14.49 -11.12
N CYS A 33 -16.33 13.46 -10.48
CA CYS A 33 -14.90 13.16 -10.59
C CYS A 33 -14.68 11.65 -10.62
N VAL A 34 -13.61 11.25 -11.29
CA VAL A 34 -13.13 9.88 -11.33
C VAL A 34 -11.86 9.83 -10.51
N ILE A 35 -11.83 8.96 -9.51
CA ILE A 35 -10.71 8.84 -8.59
C ILE A 35 -10.13 7.43 -8.59
N ASP A 36 -8.83 7.37 -8.36
CA ASP A 36 -8.08 6.14 -8.15
C ASP A 36 -7.95 5.89 -6.63
N GLU A 37 -8.65 4.87 -6.15
CA GLU A 37 -8.66 4.42 -4.74
C GLU A 37 -7.66 3.28 -4.47
N SER A 38 -6.77 2.96 -5.41
CA SER A 38 -5.82 1.83 -5.30
C SER A 38 -4.97 1.88 -4.03
N MET A 39 -4.52 3.07 -3.60
CA MET A 39 -3.73 3.23 -2.37
C MET A 39 -4.48 2.84 -1.08
N LEU A 40 -5.83 2.89 -1.08
CA LEU A 40 -6.66 2.62 0.10
C LEU A 40 -7.35 1.26 0.04
N THR A 41 -7.77 0.85 -1.16
CA THR A 41 -8.56 -0.38 -1.38
C THR A 41 -7.72 -1.52 -1.93
N GLY A 42 -6.57 -1.22 -2.55
CA GLY A 42 -5.78 -2.21 -3.31
C GLY A 42 -6.36 -2.56 -4.68
N GLU A 43 -7.47 -1.93 -5.08
CA GLU A 43 -8.11 -2.16 -6.38
C GLU A 43 -7.68 -1.09 -7.39
N SER A 44 -7.18 -1.51 -8.55
CA SER A 44 -6.61 -0.62 -9.58
C SER A 44 -7.66 0.01 -10.50
N VAL A 45 -8.94 -0.34 -10.36
CA VAL A 45 -10.03 0.19 -11.19
C VAL A 45 -10.48 1.55 -10.66
N PRO A 46 -10.42 2.63 -11.47
CA PRO A 46 -10.86 3.95 -11.06
C PRO A 46 -12.38 3.97 -10.82
N VAL A 47 -12.79 4.67 -9.77
CA VAL A 47 -14.19 4.76 -9.33
C VAL A 47 -14.75 6.14 -9.66
N SER A 48 -15.91 6.15 -10.32
CA SER A 48 -16.66 7.39 -10.57
C SER A 48 -17.39 7.85 -9.31
N LYS A 49 -17.30 9.15 -9.01
CA LYS A 49 -17.93 9.80 -7.87
C LYS A 49 -18.98 10.80 -8.35
N GLU A 50 -20.14 10.71 -7.71
CA GLU A 50 -21.30 11.54 -8.02
C GLU A 50 -21.50 12.62 -6.95
N PRO A 51 -21.99 13.81 -7.33
CA PRO A 51 -22.23 14.87 -6.37
C PRO A 51 -23.42 14.54 -5.46
N CYS A 52 -23.36 15.05 -4.24
CA CYS A 52 -24.47 15.02 -3.28
C CYS A 52 -25.75 15.66 -3.84
N GLU A 53 -25.64 16.59 -4.80
CA GLU A 53 -26.81 17.15 -5.51
C GLU A 53 -27.67 16.13 -6.26
N ALA A 54 -27.12 14.96 -6.58
CA ALA A 54 -27.89 13.87 -7.18
C ALA A 54 -28.76 13.11 -6.15
N LEU A 55 -28.50 13.29 -4.85
CA LEU A 55 -29.27 12.65 -3.78
C LEU A 55 -30.60 13.35 -3.55
N ARG A 56 -31.58 12.59 -3.04
CA ARG A 56 -32.88 13.15 -2.69
C ARG A 56 -32.76 14.01 -1.42
N PRO A 57 -33.47 15.15 -1.33
CA PRO A 57 -33.36 16.06 -0.19
C PRO A 57 -33.79 15.44 1.15
N ASP A 58 -34.57 14.35 1.11
CA ASP A 58 -35.08 13.65 2.31
C ASP A 58 -34.13 12.52 2.80
N GLU A 59 -33.01 12.30 2.12
CA GLU A 59 -32.09 11.21 2.42
C GLU A 59 -31.00 11.65 3.42
N GLN A 60 -30.91 10.96 4.57
CA GLN A 60 -29.89 11.25 5.57
C GLN A 60 -28.54 10.70 5.12
N PHE A 61 -27.60 11.61 4.87
CA PHE A 61 -26.23 11.24 4.52
C PHE A 61 -25.59 10.41 5.65
N THR A 62 -25.31 9.15 5.34
CA THR A 62 -24.68 8.19 6.25
C THR A 62 -23.33 7.73 5.67
N PHE A 63 -22.29 7.71 6.51
CA PHE A 63 -20.91 7.45 6.08
C PHE A 63 -20.61 6.01 5.68
N ASP A 64 -21.38 5.04 6.19
CA ASP A 64 -20.86 3.68 6.29
C ASP A 64 -21.08 2.82 5.05
N GLU A 65 -22.18 2.96 4.29
CA GLU A 65 -22.39 2.08 3.12
C GLU A 65 -23.14 2.72 1.94
N GLY A 66 -24.18 3.54 2.19
CA GLY A 66 -25.02 4.10 1.12
C GLY A 66 -24.38 5.23 0.30
N HIS A 67 -23.48 6.01 0.91
CA HIS A 67 -22.99 7.27 0.31
C HIS A 67 -21.48 7.31 0.05
N LYS A 68 -20.85 6.14 -0.12
CA LYS A 68 -19.42 6.06 -0.44
C LYS A 68 -19.10 6.65 -1.83
N SER A 69 -20.07 6.68 -2.75
CA SER A 69 -19.92 7.26 -4.09
C SER A 69 -19.85 8.80 -4.09
N GLN A 70 -20.25 9.46 -3.00
CA GLN A 70 -20.12 10.92 -2.85
C GLN A 70 -18.88 11.32 -2.04
N VAL A 71 -18.19 10.38 -1.40
CA VAL A 71 -17.01 10.66 -0.57
C VAL A 71 -15.72 10.45 -1.36
N LEU A 72 -14.84 11.44 -1.22
CA LEU A 72 -13.48 11.49 -1.73
C LEU A 72 -12.52 11.27 -0.56
N PHE A 73 -11.81 10.15 -0.55
CA PHE A 73 -10.93 9.81 0.56
C PHE A 73 -9.55 10.49 0.43
N GLY A 74 -9.00 10.92 1.57
CA GLY A 74 -7.65 11.47 1.62
C GLY A 74 -6.60 10.44 1.17
N GLY A 75 -5.64 10.87 0.36
CA GLY A 75 -4.62 10.01 -0.25
C GLY A 75 -5.03 9.33 -1.56
N THR A 76 -6.27 9.50 -2.03
CA THR A 76 -6.67 9.06 -3.37
C THR A 76 -6.21 10.06 -4.43
N LYS A 77 -6.04 9.58 -5.66
CA LYS A 77 -5.61 10.41 -6.79
C LYS A 77 -6.80 10.77 -7.66
N VAL A 78 -6.94 12.05 -7.99
CA VAL A 78 -7.95 12.50 -8.95
C VAL A 78 -7.44 12.20 -10.37
N VAL A 79 -8.20 11.40 -11.10
CA VAL A 79 -7.87 10.99 -12.48
C VAL A 79 -8.52 11.95 -13.47
N GLN A 80 -9.78 12.29 -13.23
CA GLN A 80 -10.55 13.21 -14.05
C GLN A 80 -11.56 13.96 -13.18
N PHE A 81 -11.87 15.20 -13.56
CA PHE A 81 -12.97 15.95 -13.00
C PHE A 81 -13.78 16.59 -14.12
N ASN A 82 -15.09 16.63 -13.95
CA ASN A 82 -16.00 17.37 -14.82
C ASN A 82 -16.60 18.53 -14.02
N PRO A 83 -16.47 19.77 -14.53
CA PRO A 83 -16.99 20.94 -13.84
C PRO A 83 -18.52 20.89 -13.73
N PRO A 84 -19.09 21.54 -12.70
CA PRO A 84 -20.55 21.61 -12.55
C PRO A 84 -21.22 22.27 -13.77
N LEU A 85 -22.38 21.74 -14.18
CA LEU A 85 -23.18 22.24 -15.30
C LEU A 85 -23.57 23.71 -15.07
N LYS A 86 -23.51 24.53 -16.13
CA LYS A 86 -23.73 26.00 -16.12
C LYS A 86 -25.16 26.44 -15.74
N SER A 87 -26.05 25.53 -15.33
CA SER A 87 -27.50 25.73 -15.36
C SER A 87 -28.12 26.29 -14.07
N SER A 88 -27.36 26.57 -13.01
CA SER A 88 -27.94 27.02 -11.74
C SER A 88 -27.15 28.18 -11.12
N ASN A 89 -27.86 29.17 -10.57
CA ASN A 89 -27.37 30.34 -9.79
C ASN A 89 -26.68 29.96 -8.46
N GLN A 90 -25.95 28.86 -8.46
CA GLN A 90 -25.40 28.22 -7.27
C GLN A 90 -23.87 28.35 -7.27
N LEU A 91 -23.24 28.01 -6.14
CA LEU A 91 -21.81 28.22 -5.92
C LEU A 91 -20.99 27.65 -7.09
N LYS A 92 -20.05 28.45 -7.57
CA LYS A 92 -19.09 28.09 -8.60
C LYS A 92 -17.70 28.49 -8.13
N ALA A 93 -16.76 27.56 -8.23
CA ALA A 93 -15.37 27.86 -7.91
C ALA A 93 -14.72 28.67 -9.04
N PRO A 94 -13.80 29.61 -8.71
CA PRO A 94 -13.16 30.49 -9.70
C PRO A 94 -12.29 29.73 -10.72
N ASP A 95 -11.85 28.52 -10.37
CA ASP A 95 -11.04 27.59 -11.15
C ASP A 95 -11.87 26.58 -11.97
N ASN A 96 -13.21 26.68 -11.93
CA ASN A 96 -14.13 25.67 -12.48
C ASN A 96 -13.91 24.26 -11.90
N GLY A 97 -13.41 24.13 -10.67
CA GLY A 97 -13.26 22.83 -9.99
C GLY A 97 -14.56 22.21 -9.51
N CYS A 98 -14.44 20.97 -9.05
CA CYS A 98 -15.49 20.32 -8.26
C CYS A 98 -15.53 20.94 -6.86
N ILE A 99 -16.72 21.24 -6.38
CA ILE A 99 -16.90 21.85 -5.06
C ILE A 99 -17.08 20.73 -4.05
N CYS A 100 -16.25 20.77 -3.02
CA CYS A 100 -16.19 19.76 -2.00
C CYS A 100 -16.29 20.37 -0.60
N PHE A 101 -16.84 19.63 0.34
CA PHE A 101 -16.94 19.99 1.75
C PHE A 101 -16.00 19.12 2.58
N VAL A 102 -15.21 19.72 3.47
CA VAL A 102 -14.22 18.99 4.27
C VAL A 102 -14.92 18.25 5.42
N LEU A 103 -14.83 16.92 5.41
CA LEU A 103 -15.42 16.06 6.42
C LEU A 103 -14.47 15.83 7.60
N ARG A 104 -13.26 15.36 7.30
CA ARG A 104 -12.25 14.97 8.31
C ARG A 104 -10.88 15.35 7.83
N THR A 105 -10.00 15.78 8.73
CA THR A 105 -8.62 16.14 8.43
C THR A 105 -7.64 15.41 9.35
N GLY A 106 -6.37 15.34 8.94
CA GLY A 106 -5.29 14.73 9.73
C GLY A 106 -5.50 13.23 10.02
N LEU A 107 -5.20 12.79 11.24
CA LEU A 107 -5.30 11.38 11.67
C LEU A 107 -6.74 10.86 11.81
N SER A 108 -7.74 11.73 11.67
CA SER A 108 -9.16 11.35 11.69
C SER A 108 -9.67 10.88 10.33
N THR A 109 -8.90 11.08 9.25
CA THR A 109 -9.25 10.57 7.90
C THR A 109 -9.15 9.05 7.84
N SER A 110 -9.75 8.44 6.82
CA SER A 110 -9.63 7.00 6.57
C SER A 110 -8.16 6.55 6.46
N GLN A 111 -7.35 7.24 5.66
CA GLN A 111 -5.91 6.97 5.55
C GLN A 111 -5.16 7.26 6.86
N GLY A 112 -5.47 8.37 7.53
CA GLY A 112 -4.86 8.77 8.79
C GLY A 112 -5.11 7.77 9.92
N ARG A 113 -6.30 7.16 9.96
CA ARG A 113 -6.66 6.12 10.93
C ARG A 113 -5.89 4.83 10.69
N LEU A 114 -5.68 4.45 9.43
CA LEU A 114 -4.83 3.31 9.06
C LEU A 114 -3.38 3.56 9.50
N LEU A 115 -2.83 4.74 9.17
CA LEU A 115 -1.47 5.14 9.59
C LEU A 115 -1.32 5.18 11.12
N LYS A 116 -2.30 5.72 11.84
CA LYS A 116 -2.32 5.72 13.30
C LYS A 116 -2.29 4.30 13.85
N THR A 117 -3.08 3.40 13.28
CA THR A 117 -3.10 1.99 13.70
C THR A 117 -1.74 1.34 13.45
N ILE A 118 -1.13 1.57 12.28
CA ILE A 118 0.20 1.04 11.95
C ILE A 118 1.25 1.57 12.95
N MET A 119 1.32 2.88 13.17
CA MET A 119 2.36 3.49 14.02
C MET A 119 2.26 3.07 15.50
N TYR A 120 1.05 2.92 16.03
CA TYR A 120 0.84 2.61 17.44
C TYR A 120 0.63 1.12 17.73
N SER A 121 0.56 0.26 16.72
CA SER A 121 0.34 -1.19 16.89
C SER A 121 1.63 -2.03 16.84
N VAL A 122 2.80 -1.45 16.59
CA VAL A 122 4.05 -2.22 16.54
C VAL A 122 4.60 -2.40 17.95
N LYS A 123 4.66 -3.66 18.42
CA LYS A 123 5.43 -4.01 19.62
C LYS A 123 6.92 -3.98 19.28
N THR A 124 7.72 -3.33 20.11
CA THR A 124 9.17 -3.37 19.98
C THR A 124 9.65 -4.79 20.24
N VAL A 125 10.42 -5.33 19.30
CA VAL A 125 11.08 -6.63 19.48
C VAL A 125 12.42 -6.36 20.13
N THR A 126 12.54 -6.70 21.41
CA THR A 126 13.81 -6.66 22.14
C THR A 126 14.51 -8.01 22.06
N ALA A 127 15.84 -8.02 21.99
CA ALA A 127 16.65 -9.24 22.06
C ALA A 127 16.56 -9.99 23.42
N ASN A 128 15.92 -9.38 24.42
CA ASN A 128 15.78 -9.93 25.76
C ASN A 128 14.61 -10.94 25.82
N ASN A 129 14.88 -12.17 25.39
CA ASN A 129 13.88 -13.23 25.36
C ASN A 129 13.68 -13.84 26.76
N LEU A 130 12.44 -14.18 27.08
CA LEU A 130 12.09 -14.93 28.30
C LEU A 130 12.91 -16.22 28.43
N GLU A 131 13.20 -16.88 27.30
CA GLU A 131 14.05 -18.08 27.22
C GLU A 131 15.47 -17.81 27.73
N THR A 132 16.08 -16.68 27.35
CA THR A 132 17.41 -16.28 27.82
C THR A 132 17.40 -16.01 29.32
N PHE A 133 16.34 -15.37 29.83
CA PHE A 133 16.18 -15.14 31.26
C PHE A 133 16.05 -16.46 32.04
N LEU A 134 15.24 -17.41 31.54
CA LEU A 134 15.11 -18.74 32.14
C LEU A 134 16.42 -19.53 32.12
N PHE A 135 17.19 -19.44 31.02
CA PHE A 135 18.49 -20.07 30.91
C PHE A 135 19.50 -19.49 31.92
N ILE A 136 19.59 -18.17 32.03
CA ILE A 136 20.46 -17.50 33.01
C ILE A 136 20.01 -17.86 34.44
N ALA A 137 18.71 -17.85 34.72
CA ALA A 137 18.18 -18.24 36.03
C ALA A 137 18.55 -19.68 36.39
N PHE A 138 18.48 -20.61 35.43
CA PHE A 138 18.88 -22.00 35.62
C PHE A 138 20.37 -22.13 35.96
N LEU A 139 21.27 -21.46 35.22
CA LEU A 139 22.70 -21.49 35.53
C LEU A 139 23.02 -20.83 36.89
N LEU A 140 22.30 -19.77 37.24
CA LEU A 140 22.47 -19.05 38.49
C LEU A 140 22.12 -19.92 39.71
N ILE A 141 21.15 -20.83 39.60
CA ILE A 141 20.85 -21.81 40.65
C ILE A 141 22.07 -22.69 40.95
N PHE A 142 22.73 -23.24 39.93
CA PHE A 142 23.95 -24.04 40.12
C PHE A 142 25.09 -23.20 40.69
N ALA A 143 25.23 -21.95 40.25
CA ALA A 143 26.23 -21.01 40.76
C ALA A 143 26.05 -20.76 42.27
N ILE A 144 24.81 -20.54 42.71
CA ILE A 144 24.49 -20.34 44.13
C ILE A 144 24.81 -21.60 44.93
N VAL A 145 24.40 -22.78 44.46
CA VAL A 145 24.66 -24.05 45.17
C VAL A 145 26.17 -24.27 45.33
N ALA A 146 26.95 -24.07 44.27
CA ALA A 146 28.41 -24.18 44.31
C ALA A 146 29.05 -23.13 45.23
N SER A 147 28.57 -21.89 45.18
CA SER A 147 29.05 -20.79 46.03
C SER A 147 28.79 -21.05 47.51
N VAL A 148 27.60 -21.54 47.86
CA VAL A 148 27.25 -21.95 49.24
C VAL A 148 28.12 -23.12 49.70
N TYR A 149 28.34 -24.13 48.85
CA TYR A 149 29.21 -25.26 49.19
C TYR A 149 30.64 -24.82 49.50
N VAL A 150 31.23 -23.98 48.63
CA VAL A 150 32.58 -23.43 48.83
C VAL A 150 32.65 -22.54 50.08
N TRP A 151 31.59 -21.77 50.35
CA TRP A 151 31.51 -20.95 51.56
C TRP A 151 31.51 -21.80 52.83
N VAL A 152 30.68 -22.84 52.88
CA VAL A 152 30.58 -23.74 54.04
C VAL A 152 31.91 -24.46 54.27
N GLU A 153 32.42 -25.18 53.27
CA GLU A 153 33.65 -25.98 53.40
C GLU A 153 34.87 -25.09 53.69
N GLY A 154 34.95 -23.93 53.04
CA GLY A 154 36.06 -23.00 53.25
C GLY A 154 36.00 -22.22 54.55
N SER A 155 34.84 -22.15 55.22
CA SER A 155 34.69 -21.55 56.56
C SER A 155 35.12 -22.49 57.69
N VAL A 156 35.19 -23.80 57.43
CA VAL A 156 35.65 -24.81 58.39
C VAL A 156 37.16 -24.74 58.61
N ASP A 157 37.94 -24.35 57.60
CA ASP A 157 39.40 -24.25 57.70
C ASP A 157 39.84 -22.90 58.33
N PRO A 158 40.34 -22.88 59.58
CA PRO A 158 40.64 -21.63 60.31
C PRO A 158 41.81 -20.84 59.74
N ARG A 159 42.59 -21.43 58.81
CA ARG A 159 43.76 -20.82 58.18
C ARG A 159 43.40 -19.97 56.96
N ARG A 160 42.16 -20.06 56.44
CA ARG A 160 41.71 -19.30 55.27
C ARG A 160 41.17 -17.93 55.67
N ASN A 161 41.65 -16.90 54.97
CA ASN A 161 41.14 -15.54 55.13
C ASN A 161 39.73 -15.43 54.53
N ARG A 162 38.75 -14.99 55.33
CA ARG A 162 37.35 -14.79 54.91
C ARG A 162 37.21 -13.85 53.71
N TYR A 163 38.11 -12.88 53.59
CA TYR A 163 38.13 -11.96 52.43
C TYR A 163 38.44 -12.70 51.13
N LYS A 164 39.38 -13.66 51.16
CA LYS A 164 39.71 -14.49 50.00
C LYS A 164 38.54 -15.42 49.63
N LEU A 165 37.85 -15.97 50.63
CA LEU A 165 36.68 -16.82 50.43
C LEU A 165 35.53 -16.06 49.75
N PHE A 166 35.28 -14.83 50.19
CA PHE A 166 34.28 -13.95 49.59
C PHE A 166 34.59 -13.61 48.13
N LEU A 167 35.87 -13.35 47.81
CA LEU A 167 36.32 -13.14 46.43
C LEU A 167 36.12 -14.38 45.56
N GLU A 168 36.45 -15.58 46.07
CA GLU A 168 36.23 -16.85 45.36
C GLU A 168 34.73 -17.09 45.08
N CYS A 169 33.85 -16.82 46.05
CA CYS A 169 32.39 -16.95 45.88
C CYS A 169 31.82 -15.94 44.87
N THR A 170 32.33 -14.71 44.87
CA THR A 170 31.93 -13.66 43.91
C THR A 170 32.40 -14.03 42.50
N LEU A 171 33.61 -14.59 42.37
CA LEU A 171 34.16 -15.03 41.10
C LEU A 171 33.29 -16.10 40.44
N ILE A 172 32.83 -17.09 41.20
CA ILE A 172 31.91 -18.15 40.72
C ILE A 172 30.59 -17.55 40.20
N LEU A 173 30.03 -16.55 40.90
CA LEU A 173 28.80 -15.90 40.47
C LEU A 173 29.01 -15.06 39.20
N THR A 174 30.10 -14.31 39.12
CA THR A 174 30.41 -13.49 37.94
C THR A 174 30.78 -14.31 36.71
N SER A 175 31.39 -15.49 36.87
CA SER A 175 31.78 -16.35 35.75
C SER A 175 30.59 -17.00 35.04
N VAL A 176 29.43 -17.05 35.68
CA VAL A 176 28.24 -17.72 35.14
C VAL A 176 27.44 -16.85 34.17
N ILE A 177 27.64 -15.52 34.18
CA ILE A 177 26.99 -14.62 33.23
C ILE A 177 27.92 -14.48 32.01
N PRO A 178 27.61 -15.11 30.87
CA PRO A 178 28.42 -14.98 29.67
C PRO A 178 28.25 -13.58 29.07
N GLN A 179 29.18 -12.68 29.40
CA GLN A 179 29.25 -11.32 28.85
C GLN A 179 29.47 -11.28 27.33
N GLU A 180 29.83 -12.41 26.72
CA GLU A 180 30.15 -12.55 25.31
C GLU A 180 28.90 -12.67 24.42
N LEU A 181 27.78 -13.19 24.96
CA LEU A 181 26.56 -13.46 24.17
C LEU A 181 25.97 -12.23 23.46
N PRO A 182 25.86 -11.04 24.09
CA PRO A 182 25.31 -9.86 23.40
C PRO A 182 26.21 -9.37 22.24
N ILE A 183 27.53 -9.55 22.37
CA ILE A 183 28.52 -9.15 21.37
C ILE A 183 28.42 -10.09 20.17
N GLU A 184 28.37 -11.40 20.42
CA GLU A 184 28.23 -12.42 19.38
C GLU A 184 26.94 -12.20 18.56
N LEU A 185 25.81 -11.98 19.23
CA LEU A 185 24.54 -11.72 18.57
C LEU A 185 24.60 -10.45 17.70
N SER A 186 25.24 -9.39 18.20
CA SER A 186 25.37 -8.13 17.47
C SER A 186 26.25 -8.27 16.22
N LEU A 187 27.35 -9.02 16.31
CA LEU A 187 28.23 -9.31 15.18
C LEU A 187 27.53 -10.18 14.13
N ALA A 188 26.81 -11.21 14.56
CA ALA A 188 26.05 -12.08 13.68
C ALA A 188 25.00 -11.29 12.89
N VAL A 189 24.19 -10.48 13.59
CA VAL A 189 23.14 -9.64 12.99
C VAL A 189 23.74 -8.61 12.01
N ASN A 190 24.85 -7.96 12.37
CA ASN A 190 25.51 -7.00 11.48
C ASN A 190 26.08 -7.66 10.21
N SER A 191 26.65 -8.86 10.34
CA SER A 191 27.11 -9.64 9.19
C SER A 191 25.94 -10.02 8.26
N SER A 192 24.79 -10.41 8.83
CA SER A 192 23.56 -10.66 8.07
C SER A 192 23.03 -9.41 7.36
N LEU A 193 23.08 -8.23 8.00
CA LEU A 193 22.68 -6.97 7.37
C LEU A 193 23.50 -6.64 6.12
N VAL A 194 24.82 -6.82 6.19
CA VAL A 194 25.73 -6.60 5.04
C VAL A 194 25.45 -7.61 3.92
N ALA A 195 25.12 -8.85 4.25
CA ALA A 195 24.72 -9.85 3.26
C ALA A 195 23.39 -9.49 2.58
N LEU A 196 22.38 -9.08 3.35
CA LEU A 196 21.07 -8.67 2.86
C LEU A 196 21.13 -7.38 2.02
N SER A 197 21.95 -6.42 2.41
CA SER A 197 22.10 -5.16 1.65
C SER A 197 22.69 -5.40 0.25
N LYS A 198 23.54 -6.41 0.08
CA LYS A 198 24.05 -6.82 -1.25
C LYS A 198 22.95 -7.39 -2.15
N LEU A 199 21.86 -7.89 -1.57
CA LEU A 199 20.68 -8.38 -2.27
C LEU A 199 19.59 -7.30 -2.41
N MET A 200 19.91 -6.02 -2.15
CA MET A 200 18.96 -4.90 -2.15
C MET A 200 17.82 -5.06 -1.13
N VAL A 201 18.02 -5.85 -0.07
CA VAL A 201 17.08 -6.00 1.04
C VAL A 201 17.55 -5.14 2.21
N TYR A 202 16.81 -4.07 2.51
CA TYR A 202 17.15 -3.12 3.58
C TYR A 202 16.29 -3.37 4.82
N CYS A 203 16.91 -3.82 5.90
CA CYS A 203 16.23 -4.05 7.18
C CYS A 203 16.28 -2.80 8.06
N THR A 204 15.11 -2.33 8.51
CA THR A 204 14.99 -1.22 9.47
C THR A 204 15.13 -1.66 10.93
N GLU A 205 14.72 -2.90 11.24
CA GLU A 205 14.80 -3.49 12.58
C GLU A 205 15.69 -4.76 12.56
N PRO A 206 16.99 -4.66 12.86
CA PRO A 206 17.95 -5.75 12.64
C PRO A 206 17.74 -6.95 13.57
N PHE A 207 17.19 -6.74 14.78
CA PHE A 207 16.87 -7.82 15.71
C PHE A 207 15.70 -8.71 15.27
N ARG A 208 14.99 -8.35 14.18
CA ARG A 208 13.96 -9.23 13.58
C ARG A 208 14.53 -10.29 12.65
N ILE A 209 15.78 -10.16 12.20
CA ILE A 209 16.39 -11.10 11.25
C ILE A 209 16.34 -12.55 11.74
N PRO A 210 16.67 -12.87 13.00
CA PRO A 210 16.59 -14.26 13.49
C PRO A 210 15.17 -14.83 13.51
N PHE A 211 14.14 -13.98 13.61
CA PHE A 211 12.74 -14.44 13.61
C PHE A 211 12.30 -14.93 12.23
N ALA A 212 12.93 -14.47 11.14
CA ALA A 212 12.64 -14.95 9.80
C ALA A 212 12.89 -16.46 9.65
N GLY A 213 13.82 -17.04 10.43
CA GLY A 213 14.06 -18.48 10.47
C GLY A 213 13.03 -19.29 11.26
N LYS A 214 12.13 -18.63 12.00
CA LYS A 214 11.08 -19.26 12.83
C LYS A 214 9.67 -19.02 12.26
N VAL A 215 9.55 -18.64 10.99
CA VAL A 215 8.26 -18.35 10.37
C VAL A 215 7.55 -19.65 10.01
N ASP A 216 6.34 -19.85 10.55
CA ASP A 216 5.50 -21.02 10.25
C ASP A 216 4.52 -20.77 9.09
N VAL A 217 4.12 -19.51 8.89
CA VAL A 217 3.10 -19.11 7.90
C VAL A 217 3.58 -17.89 7.12
N CYS A 218 3.61 -18.01 5.79
CA CYS A 218 3.88 -16.91 4.88
C CYS A 218 2.57 -16.46 4.21
N ALA A 219 2.09 -15.26 4.56
CA ALA A 219 0.99 -14.62 3.87
C ALA A 219 1.55 -13.79 2.69
N PHE A 220 0.95 -13.94 1.52
CA PHE A 220 1.30 -13.16 0.33
C PHE A 220 0.11 -12.29 -0.08
N ASP A 221 0.38 -11.02 -0.36
CA ASP A 221 -0.56 -10.18 -1.07
C ASP A 221 -0.54 -10.51 -2.57
N LYS A 222 -1.66 -10.36 -3.27
CA LYS A 222 -1.77 -10.70 -4.70
C LYS A 222 -1.26 -9.54 -5.55
N THR A 223 -1.94 -8.40 -5.49
CA THR A 223 -1.72 -7.26 -6.38
C THR A 223 -0.46 -6.51 -5.97
N GLY A 224 0.48 -6.29 -6.90
CA GLY A 224 1.74 -5.59 -6.62
C GLY A 224 2.80 -6.42 -5.89
N THR A 225 2.49 -7.68 -5.52
CA THR A 225 3.43 -8.63 -4.89
C THR A 225 3.59 -9.91 -5.72
N LEU A 226 2.51 -10.68 -5.90
CA LEU A 226 2.55 -11.89 -6.75
C LEU A 226 2.31 -11.55 -8.22
N THR A 227 1.49 -10.54 -8.49
CA THR A 227 1.21 -10.04 -9.83
C THR A 227 1.70 -8.61 -9.97
N GLU A 228 2.10 -8.23 -11.19
CA GLU A 228 2.30 -6.83 -11.53
C GLU A 228 0.96 -6.07 -11.46
N ASP A 229 1.02 -4.75 -11.28
CA ASP A 229 -0.16 -3.85 -11.29
C ASP A 229 -0.61 -3.49 -12.73
N THR A 230 -0.12 -4.24 -13.72
CA THR A 230 -0.36 -4.01 -15.13
C THR A 230 -1.25 -5.12 -15.69
N VAL A 231 -2.36 -4.73 -16.30
CA VAL A 231 -3.20 -5.67 -17.04
C VAL A 231 -2.57 -5.89 -18.41
N VAL A 232 -2.39 -7.16 -18.80
CA VAL A 232 -1.84 -7.55 -20.11
C VAL A 232 -2.87 -8.42 -20.83
N VAL A 233 -3.12 -8.11 -22.09
CA VAL A 233 -4.02 -8.92 -22.94
C VAL A 233 -3.26 -10.11 -23.50
N GLU A 234 -3.71 -11.31 -23.14
CA GLU A 234 -3.10 -12.57 -23.60
C GLU A 234 -3.55 -12.95 -25.03
N GLY A 235 -4.82 -12.71 -25.37
CA GLY A 235 -5.36 -12.98 -26.70
C GLY A 235 -6.88 -12.96 -26.75
N ILE A 236 -7.42 -13.24 -27.93
CA ILE A 236 -8.86 -13.34 -28.19
C ILE A 236 -9.22 -14.82 -28.36
N SER A 237 -10.32 -15.28 -27.75
CA SER A 237 -10.87 -16.62 -27.97
C SER A 237 -12.26 -16.57 -28.63
N GLY A 238 -12.75 -17.72 -29.10
CA GLY A 238 -14.07 -17.85 -29.73
C GLY A 238 -14.17 -17.29 -31.16
N LEU A 239 -13.04 -17.06 -31.82
CA LEU A 239 -13.00 -16.63 -33.22
C LEU A 239 -13.08 -17.84 -34.17
N ASN A 240 -13.89 -17.74 -35.23
CA ASN A 240 -13.98 -18.70 -36.34
C ASN A 240 -14.24 -20.16 -35.90
N ASP A 241 -15.24 -20.39 -35.05
CA ASP A 241 -15.61 -21.71 -34.51
C ASP A 241 -14.47 -22.48 -33.79
N GLN A 242 -13.41 -21.78 -33.38
CA GLN A 242 -12.38 -22.40 -32.55
C GLN A 242 -12.88 -22.60 -31.12
N PRO A 243 -12.45 -23.68 -30.44
CA PRO A 243 -12.84 -23.92 -29.06
C PRO A 243 -12.45 -22.75 -28.16
N ALA A 244 -13.33 -22.40 -27.22
CA ALA A 244 -13.16 -21.28 -26.29
C ALA A 244 -11.90 -21.34 -25.39
N ASN A 245 -11.17 -22.45 -25.44
CA ASN A 245 -9.92 -22.64 -24.70
C ASN A 245 -8.66 -22.30 -25.52
N LYS A 246 -8.81 -21.86 -26.78
CA LYS A 246 -7.68 -21.48 -27.63
C LYS A 246 -7.62 -19.97 -27.79
N LEU A 247 -6.51 -19.40 -27.35
CA LEU A 247 -6.22 -17.97 -27.47
C LEU A 247 -5.47 -17.70 -28.78
N VAL A 248 -5.95 -16.70 -29.52
CA VAL A 248 -5.31 -16.18 -30.73
C VAL A 248 -4.69 -14.82 -30.37
N PRO A 249 -3.38 -14.61 -30.63
CA PRO A 249 -2.77 -13.30 -30.44
C PRO A 249 -3.50 -12.22 -31.24
N VAL A 250 -3.63 -11.03 -30.66
CA VAL A 250 -4.39 -9.90 -31.25
C VAL A 250 -3.92 -9.57 -32.68
N GLN A 251 -2.62 -9.74 -32.95
CA GLN A 251 -2.02 -9.47 -34.28
C GLN A 251 -2.44 -10.46 -35.36
N ARG A 252 -2.92 -11.65 -34.99
CA ARG A 252 -3.40 -12.70 -35.91
C ARG A 252 -4.92 -12.72 -36.03
N CYS A 253 -5.61 -11.83 -35.33
CA CYS A 253 -7.05 -11.77 -35.35
C CYS A 253 -7.57 -11.06 -36.62
N PRO A 254 -8.81 -11.36 -37.06
CA PRO A 254 -9.44 -10.62 -38.15
C PRO A 254 -9.48 -9.12 -37.86
N LEU A 255 -9.35 -8.30 -38.91
CA LEU A 255 -9.36 -6.85 -38.78
C LEU A 255 -10.62 -6.33 -38.09
N SER A 256 -11.78 -6.96 -38.32
CA SER A 256 -13.04 -6.61 -37.65
C SER A 256 -12.97 -6.75 -36.13
N SER A 257 -12.37 -7.83 -35.61
CA SER A 257 -12.19 -8.03 -34.18
C SER A 257 -11.24 -7.00 -33.58
N VAL A 258 -10.14 -6.70 -34.27
CA VAL A 258 -9.19 -5.66 -33.85
C VAL A 258 -9.84 -4.27 -33.84
N GLN A 259 -10.68 -3.96 -34.84
CA GLN A 259 -11.42 -2.70 -34.91
C GLN A 259 -12.44 -2.55 -33.78
N VAL A 260 -13.15 -3.63 -33.42
CA VAL A 260 -14.08 -3.62 -32.28
C VAL A 260 -13.33 -3.37 -30.98
N LEU A 261 -12.22 -4.08 -30.74
CA LEU A 261 -11.39 -3.86 -29.55
C LEU A 261 -10.81 -2.44 -29.48
N ALA A 262 -10.45 -1.86 -30.63
CA ALA A 262 -9.88 -0.52 -30.70
C ALA A 262 -10.94 0.60 -30.63
N SER A 263 -12.21 0.35 -30.96
CA SER A 263 -13.25 1.40 -31.03
C SER A 263 -14.31 1.35 -29.93
N CYS A 264 -14.54 0.18 -29.32
CA CYS A 264 -15.51 0.00 -28.25
C CYS A 264 -14.87 0.20 -26.87
N HIS A 265 -14.48 1.43 -26.55
CA HIS A 265 -13.95 1.79 -25.24
C HIS A 265 -14.42 3.18 -24.79
N SER A 266 -14.36 3.43 -23.49
CA SER A 266 -14.71 4.73 -22.87
C SER A 266 -13.49 5.62 -22.60
N LEU A 267 -12.29 5.19 -23.02
CA LEU A 267 -11.05 5.95 -22.87
C LEU A 267 -11.14 7.35 -23.50
N VAL A 268 -10.53 8.32 -22.83
CA VAL A 268 -10.41 9.71 -23.28
C VAL A 268 -8.95 10.09 -23.34
N HIS A 269 -8.56 10.77 -24.43
CA HIS A 269 -7.21 11.34 -24.53
C HIS A 269 -7.21 12.74 -23.88
N THR A 270 -6.43 12.89 -22.83
CA THR A 270 -6.21 14.18 -22.16
C THR A 270 -4.78 14.68 -22.45
N PRO A 271 -4.47 15.97 -22.27
CA PRO A 271 -3.10 16.48 -22.39
C PRO A 271 -2.09 15.76 -21.49
N SER A 272 -2.58 15.19 -20.38
CA SER A 272 -1.85 14.35 -19.44
C SER A 272 -1.72 12.87 -19.87
N GLY A 273 -2.21 12.49 -21.04
CA GLY A 273 -2.16 11.10 -21.55
C GLY A 273 -3.52 10.41 -21.59
N LEU A 274 -3.49 9.10 -21.80
CA LEU A 274 -4.69 8.27 -21.93
C LEU A 274 -5.31 7.99 -20.57
N VAL A 275 -6.59 8.34 -20.41
CA VAL A 275 -7.35 8.22 -19.17
C VAL A 275 -8.54 7.27 -19.37
N GLY A 276 -8.85 6.46 -18.36
CA GLY A 276 -9.92 5.46 -18.36
C GLY A 276 -9.49 4.16 -17.68
N ASP A 277 -10.29 3.11 -17.84
CA ASP A 277 -10.10 1.80 -17.21
C ASP A 277 -8.75 1.17 -17.64
N PRO A 278 -7.90 0.70 -16.70
CA PRO A 278 -6.68 -0.04 -17.02
C PRO A 278 -6.89 -1.22 -17.98
N MET A 279 -8.02 -1.92 -17.90
CA MET A 279 -8.36 -3.01 -18.82
C MET A 279 -8.57 -2.49 -20.24
N GLU A 280 -9.28 -1.38 -20.42
CA GLU A 280 -9.47 -0.75 -21.73
C GLU A 280 -8.14 -0.22 -22.28
N LYS A 281 -7.29 0.36 -21.43
CA LYS A 281 -5.93 0.80 -21.82
C LYS A 281 -5.08 -0.37 -22.31
N ALA A 282 -5.14 -1.51 -21.61
CA ALA A 282 -4.46 -2.73 -21.99
C ALA A 282 -5.01 -3.31 -23.31
N MET A 283 -6.33 -3.26 -23.51
CA MET A 283 -6.97 -3.64 -24.77
C MET A 283 -6.47 -2.77 -25.92
N LEU A 284 -6.55 -1.45 -25.80
CA LEU A 284 -6.10 -0.54 -26.86
C LEU A 284 -4.60 -0.72 -27.15
N SER A 285 -3.76 -0.83 -26.13
CA SER A 285 -2.31 -1.02 -26.32
C SER A 285 -1.98 -2.35 -27.01
N SER A 286 -2.72 -3.43 -26.72
CA SER A 286 -2.54 -4.74 -27.35
C SER A 286 -2.86 -4.76 -28.84
N THR A 287 -3.78 -3.89 -29.31
CA THR A 287 -4.12 -3.77 -30.73
C THR A 287 -3.04 -3.03 -31.54
N GLY A 288 -2.19 -2.24 -30.88
CA GLY A 288 -1.23 -1.34 -31.54
C GLY A 288 -1.90 -0.10 -32.18
N TRP A 289 -3.10 0.24 -31.74
CA TRP A 289 -3.82 1.47 -32.12
C TRP A 289 -3.62 2.56 -31.06
N SER A 290 -3.69 3.82 -31.48
CA SER A 290 -3.60 4.97 -30.60
C SER A 290 -4.82 5.87 -30.73
N LEU A 291 -5.33 6.34 -29.59
CA LEU A 291 -6.41 7.32 -29.50
C LEU A 291 -5.83 8.74 -29.60
N ASN A 292 -6.33 9.53 -30.54
CA ASN A 292 -6.00 10.95 -30.70
C ASN A 292 -6.99 11.85 -29.96
N ASN A 293 -6.67 13.15 -29.83
CA ASN A 293 -7.52 14.15 -29.16
C ASN A 293 -8.92 14.34 -29.77
N ASP A 294 -9.12 13.98 -31.04
CA ASP A 294 -10.41 14.15 -31.75
C ASP A 294 -11.34 12.92 -31.60
N ASP A 295 -11.15 12.12 -30.55
CA ASP A 295 -11.79 10.82 -30.36
C ASP A 295 -11.64 9.89 -31.58
N THR A 296 -10.52 10.05 -32.30
CA THR A 296 -10.19 9.21 -33.46
C THR A 296 -9.13 8.19 -33.09
N VAL A 297 -9.39 6.93 -33.40
CA VAL A 297 -8.45 5.84 -33.20
C VAL A 297 -7.81 5.49 -34.53
N SER A 298 -6.49 5.44 -34.54
CA SER A 298 -5.73 5.07 -35.73
C SER A 298 -4.65 4.06 -35.36
N GLY A 299 -4.47 3.04 -36.18
CA GLY A 299 -3.48 1.99 -35.98
C GLY A 299 -2.68 1.70 -37.25
N ARG A 300 -1.44 1.25 -37.07
CA ARG A 300 -0.61 0.74 -38.18
C ARG A 300 -0.91 -0.74 -38.38
N THR A 301 -2.09 -1.07 -38.91
CA THR A 301 -2.46 -2.46 -39.24
C THR A 301 -2.09 -2.82 -40.67
N VAL A 302 -1.86 -4.11 -40.91
CA VAL A 302 -1.73 -4.70 -42.26
C VAL A 302 -2.91 -5.67 -42.42
N PRO A 303 -3.90 -5.40 -43.29
CA PRO A 303 -4.06 -4.25 -44.19
C PRO A 303 -4.39 -2.92 -43.48
N ARG A 304 -4.10 -1.80 -44.15
CA ARG A 304 -4.27 -0.44 -43.63
C ARG A 304 -5.76 -0.13 -43.43
N SER A 305 -6.16 0.18 -42.21
CA SER A 305 -7.52 0.57 -41.86
C SER A 305 -7.68 2.10 -41.84
N PRO A 306 -8.84 2.65 -42.24
CA PRO A 306 -9.15 4.06 -42.05
C PRO A 306 -9.28 4.39 -40.55
N PRO A 307 -9.01 5.64 -40.13
CA PRO A 307 -9.23 6.06 -38.76
C PRO A 307 -10.71 5.91 -38.40
N LEU A 308 -10.98 5.37 -37.20
CA LEU A 308 -12.34 5.21 -36.68
C LEU A 308 -12.62 6.35 -35.69
N ARG A 309 -13.81 6.93 -35.73
CA ARG A 309 -14.25 7.93 -34.76
C ARG A 309 -15.09 7.25 -33.68
N ILE A 310 -14.74 7.47 -32.43
CA ILE A 310 -15.52 7.02 -31.28
C ILE A 310 -16.65 8.01 -31.06
N CYS A 311 -17.86 7.49 -30.93
CA CYS A 311 -19.02 8.26 -30.50
C CYS A 311 -19.37 7.84 -29.08
N HIS A 312 -19.02 8.68 -28.10
CA HIS A 312 -19.46 8.49 -26.73
C HIS A 312 -20.98 8.76 -26.66
N ARG A 313 -21.73 7.84 -26.05
CA ARG A 313 -23.20 7.91 -25.94
C ARG A 313 -23.62 8.35 -24.56
#